data_AF-A0A9W6T6Y9-F1
#
_entry.id   AF-A0A9W6T6Y9-F1
#
_cell.length_a   1.000
_cell.length_b   1.000
_cell.length_c   1.000
_cell.angle_alpha   90.00
_cell.angle_beta   90.00
_cell.angle_gamma   90.00
#
_symmetry.space_group_name_H-M   'P 1'
#
loop_
_entity.id
_entity.type
_entity.pdbx_description
1 polymer ?
#
loop_
_entity_poly.entity_id
_entity_poly.type
_entity_poly.pdbx_seq_one_letter_code
_entity_poly.pdbx_strand_id
1 'polypeptide(L)'
;MNTFTVNGIKKKNVQTFPSLYGRILYDFNAERNDELTVPAGECVILFAHHDYEWYIAKTIPHYERPGLIPVSYVQLLDVVTNIPYGDPPKDIINRERLPTVEEWKHSRALLKASAEDLNQTHNNNINIVHNNNNSTNIKNSGGLSNNNSTAL
;
A
#
# COMPACT_ATOMS: atom_id res chain seq x y z
N MET A 1 5.30 30.04 1.15
CA MET A 1 6.72 29.70 1.39
C MET A 1 6.84 29.00 2.72
N ASN A 2 7.65 27.94 2.79
CA ASN A 2 8.76 27.75 3.75
C ASN A 2 9.37 26.36 3.52
N THR A 3 10.47 26.37 2.77
CA THR A 3 11.36 25.23 2.50
C THR A 3 12.36 25.09 3.64
N PHE A 4 12.41 23.91 4.27
CA PHE A 4 13.51 23.53 5.16
C PHE A 4 14.28 22.37 4.53
N THR A 5 15.53 22.63 4.18
CA THR A 5 16.50 21.66 3.67
C THR A 5 17.28 21.08 4.84
N VAL A 6 17.22 19.76 5.02
CA VAL A 6 18.28 19.01 5.71
C VAL A 6 18.68 17.85 4.82
N ASN A 7 19.93 17.87 4.38
CA ASN A 7 20.72 16.79 3.80
C ASN A 7 20.00 15.82 2.84
N GLY A 8 19.81 16.25 1.58
CA GLY A 8 19.95 15.42 0.37
C GLY A 8 18.98 14.25 0.14
N ILE A 9 18.21 13.82 1.12
CA ILE A 9 17.16 12.82 0.96
C ILE A 9 15.86 13.61 0.76
N LYS A 10 15.42 13.72 -0.50
CA LYS A 10 14.01 14.06 -0.79
C LYS A 10 13.18 12.96 -0.13
N LYS A 11 12.74 13.16 1.12
CA LYS A 11 11.67 12.35 1.71
C LYS A 11 10.47 12.55 0.79
N LYS A 12 10.25 11.61 -0.13
CA LYS A 12 9.00 11.53 -0.89
C LYS A 12 7.91 11.55 0.18
N ASN A 13 7.04 12.56 0.13
CA ASN A 13 5.95 12.69 1.08
C ASN A 13 5.03 11.48 0.83
N VAL A 14 5.25 10.42 1.62
CA VAL A 14 4.42 9.21 1.60
C VAL A 14 3.07 9.68 2.11
N GLN A 15 2.11 9.86 1.20
CA GLN A 15 0.74 10.17 1.58
C GLN A 15 0.17 8.91 2.26
N THR A 16 0.39 8.80 3.57
CA THR A 16 -0.22 7.79 4.41
C THR A 16 -1.66 8.22 4.64
N PHE A 17 -2.61 7.47 4.09
CA PHE A 17 -4.01 7.72 4.40
C PHE A 17 -4.34 7.35 5.85
N PRO A 18 -5.28 8.08 6.49
CA PRO A 18 -5.78 7.67 7.78
C PRO A 18 -6.49 6.32 7.66
N SER A 19 -6.45 5.54 8.73
CA SER A 19 -7.21 4.30 8.87
C SER A 19 -8.20 4.46 10.03
N LEU A 20 -9.35 3.82 9.91
CA LEU A 20 -10.30 3.71 11.01
C LEU A 20 -10.12 2.39 11.75
N TYR A 21 -10.59 2.36 12.99
CA TYR A 21 -10.63 1.17 13.82
C TYR A 21 -12.08 0.77 14.09
N GLY A 22 -12.35 -0.52 14.11
CA GLY A 22 -13.70 -1.02 14.35
C GLY A 22 -13.73 -2.40 14.98
N ARG A 23 -14.88 -2.71 15.56
CA ARG A 23 -15.23 -4.03 16.09
C ARG A 23 -16.36 -4.64 15.29
N ILE A 24 -16.24 -5.93 15.01
CA ILE A 24 -17.24 -6.70 14.27
C ILE A 24 -18.45 -6.96 15.17
N LEU A 25 -19.65 -6.68 14.66
CA LEU A 25 -20.91 -6.85 15.38
C LEU A 25 -21.48 -8.25 15.26
N TYR A 26 -21.29 -8.89 14.10
CA TYR A 26 -21.86 -10.20 13.76
C TYR A 26 -20.84 -11.03 12.99
N ASP A 27 -20.92 -12.35 13.10
CA ASP A 27 -20.11 -13.25 12.29
C ASP A 27 -20.34 -12.92 10.81
N PHE A 28 -19.24 -12.70 10.07
CA PHE A 28 -19.27 -12.46 8.64
C PHE A 28 -18.47 -13.56 7.97
N ASN A 29 -19.14 -14.36 7.14
CA ASN A 29 -18.52 -15.44 6.37
C ASN A 29 -18.39 -14.99 4.92
N ALA A 30 -17.16 -14.99 4.40
CA ALA A 30 -16.91 -14.60 3.02
C ALA A 30 -17.60 -15.57 2.05
N GLU A 31 -18.41 -15.04 1.14
CA GLU A 31 -19.00 -15.77 0.02
C GLU A 31 -18.15 -15.65 -1.24
N ARG A 32 -17.30 -14.61 -1.29
CA ARG A 32 -16.40 -14.33 -2.40
C ARG A 32 -14.94 -14.24 -1.95
N ASN A 33 -14.02 -14.45 -2.88
CA ASN A 33 -12.58 -14.45 -2.60
C ASN A 33 -12.01 -13.08 -2.21
N ASP A 34 -12.75 -12.00 -2.47
CA ASP A 34 -12.40 -10.62 -2.11
C ASP A 34 -13.00 -10.17 -0.78
N GLU A 35 -13.81 -11.02 -0.14
CA GLU A 35 -14.42 -10.76 1.18
C GLU A 35 -13.58 -11.35 2.31
N LEU A 36 -13.78 -10.81 3.51
CA LEU A 36 -13.07 -11.22 4.72
C LEU A 36 -13.96 -12.11 5.59
N THR A 37 -13.55 -13.33 5.92
CA THR A 37 -14.24 -14.10 6.97
C THR A 37 -13.76 -13.63 8.34
N VAL A 38 -14.67 -13.21 9.21
CA VAL A 38 -14.32 -12.70 10.54
C VAL A 38 -15.46 -12.93 11.56
N PRO A 39 -15.16 -13.45 12.77
CA PRO A 39 -16.18 -13.65 13.81
C PRO A 39 -16.56 -12.34 14.52
N ALA A 40 -17.74 -12.32 15.13
CA ALA A 40 -18.23 -11.24 15.97
C ALA A 40 -17.30 -10.96 17.15
N GLY A 41 -17.18 -9.69 17.52
CA GLY A 41 -16.33 -9.24 18.63
C GLY A 41 -14.87 -9.00 18.23
N GLU A 42 -14.43 -9.47 17.06
CA GLU A 42 -13.07 -9.23 16.57
C GLU A 42 -12.82 -7.77 16.19
N CYS A 43 -11.54 -7.42 16.22
CA CYS A 43 -11.08 -6.06 15.97
C CYS A 43 -10.37 -5.95 14.61
N VAL A 44 -10.76 -4.93 13.84
CA VAL A 44 -10.29 -4.71 12.48
C VAL A 44 -9.77 -3.29 12.29
N ILE A 45 -8.80 -3.17 11.38
CA ILE A 45 -8.34 -1.88 10.83
C ILE A 45 -8.97 -1.71 9.46
N LEU A 46 -9.59 -0.55 9.23
CA LEU A 46 -10.26 -0.18 7.99
C LEU A 46 -9.37 0.79 7.21
N PHE A 47 -9.08 0.44 5.96
CA PHE A 47 -8.13 1.20 5.12
C PHE A 47 -8.81 2.07 4.07
N ALA A 48 -10.01 1.69 3.64
CA ALA A 48 -10.76 2.40 2.61
C ALA A 48 -12.24 2.03 2.68
N HIS A 49 -13.08 2.81 2.00
CA HIS A 49 -14.50 2.50 1.81
C HIS A 49 -14.89 2.51 0.32
N HIS A 50 -15.99 1.83 -0.01
CA HIS A 50 -16.67 1.93 -1.30
C HIS A 50 -18.14 2.27 -1.06
N ASP A 51 -18.58 3.39 -1.64
CA ASP A 51 -19.95 3.93 -1.60
C ASP A 51 -20.63 4.00 -0.21
N TYR A 52 -19.83 4.03 0.87
CA TYR A 52 -20.33 3.96 2.26
C TYR A 52 -21.11 2.68 2.58
N GLU A 53 -20.96 1.63 1.77
CA GLU A 53 -21.58 0.32 1.99
C GLU A 53 -20.56 -0.75 2.37
N TRP A 54 -19.32 -0.62 1.90
CA TRP A 54 -18.26 -1.60 2.13
C TRP A 54 -16.98 -0.95 2.64
N TYR A 55 -16.29 -1.63 3.54
CA TYR A 55 -14.94 -1.32 3.96
C TYR A 55 -13.93 -2.32 3.38
N ILE A 56 -12.72 -1.84 3.10
CA ILE A 56 -11.53 -2.69 3.00
C ILE A 56 -10.94 -2.82 4.40
N ALA A 57 -10.99 -4.01 4.97
CA ALA A 57 -10.61 -4.29 6.35
C ALA A 57 -9.50 -5.34 6.43
N LYS A 58 -8.77 -5.32 7.55
CA LYS A 58 -7.90 -6.42 7.97
C LYS A 58 -8.02 -6.64 9.47
N THR A 59 -8.11 -7.91 9.88
CA THR A 59 -8.03 -8.32 11.28
C THR A 59 -6.66 -8.04 11.87
N ILE A 60 -6.60 -7.66 13.14
CA ILE A 60 -5.33 -7.45 13.85
C ILE A 60 -4.62 -8.78 14.18
N PRO A 61 -5.30 -9.83 14.67
CA PRO A 61 -4.63 -11.06 15.11
C PRO A 61 -4.01 -11.87 13.96
N HIS A 62 -4.53 -11.71 12.74
CA HIS A 62 -4.13 -12.51 11.59
C HIS A 62 -3.46 -11.68 10.50
N TYR A 63 -2.39 -12.21 9.92
CA TYR A 63 -1.69 -11.60 8.78
C TYR A 63 -2.41 -11.85 7.45
N GLU A 64 -3.73 -11.91 7.47
CA GLU A 64 -4.54 -12.18 6.30
C GLU A 64 -4.48 -11.04 5.30
N ARG A 65 -4.88 -11.37 4.07
CA ARG A 65 -5.05 -10.37 3.01
C ARG A 65 -6.20 -9.44 3.41
N PRO A 66 -6.11 -8.13 3.11
CA PRO A 66 -7.25 -7.25 3.27
C PRO A 66 -8.43 -7.79 2.45
N GLY A 67 -9.62 -7.74 3.03
CA GLY A 67 -10.87 -8.17 2.40
C GLY A 67 -12.00 -7.19 2.64
N LEU A 68 -13.09 -7.37 1.91
CA LEU A 68 -14.30 -6.56 2.01
C LEU A 68 -15.14 -7.00 3.22
N ILE A 69 -15.75 -6.02 3.89
CA ILE A 69 -16.77 -6.23 4.91
C ILE A 69 -17.87 -5.15 4.81
N PRO A 70 -19.16 -5.48 5.00
CA PRO A 70 -20.21 -4.46 4.97
C PRO A 70 -20.08 -3.47 6.12
N VAL A 71 -20.41 -2.20 5.86
CA VAL A 71 -20.40 -1.13 6.87
C VAL A 71 -21.34 -1.46 8.02
N SER A 72 -22.49 -2.08 7.75
CA SER A 72 -23.48 -2.48 8.76
C SER A 72 -22.99 -3.53 9.75
N TYR A 73 -21.89 -4.22 9.46
CA TYR A 73 -21.30 -5.25 10.32
C TYR A 73 -20.23 -4.69 11.25
N VAL A 74 -19.87 -3.41 11.13
CA VAL A 74 -18.74 -2.81 11.84
C VAL A 74 -19.20 -1.65 12.70
N GLN A 75 -18.91 -1.74 14.00
CA GLN A 75 -18.98 -0.58 14.90
C GLN A 75 -17.65 0.15 14.85
N LEU A 76 -17.66 1.41 14.41
CA LEU A 76 -16.48 2.27 14.45
C LEU A 76 -16.18 2.70 15.89
N LEU A 77 -14.89 2.70 16.24
CA LEU A 77 -14.38 2.98 17.57
C LEU A 77 -13.27 4.04 17.51
N ASP A 78 -13.25 4.94 18.48
CA ASP A 78 -12.14 5.86 18.66
C ASP A 78 -10.88 5.07 19.10
N VAL A 79 -9.77 5.27 18.39
CA VAL A 79 -8.52 4.52 18.59
C VAL A 79 -7.87 4.78 19.95
N VAL A 80 -8.10 5.95 20.56
CA VAL A 80 -7.47 6.32 21.83
C VAL A 80 -8.29 5.82 23.02
N THR A 81 -9.61 6.02 22.95
CA THR A 81 -10.54 5.75 24.07
C THR A 81 -11.21 4.38 23.97
N ASN A 82 -11.17 3.76 22.79
CA ASN A 82 -11.90 2.52 22.46
C ASN A 82 -13.42 2.64 22.63
N ILE A 83 -13.96 3.86 22.61
CA ILE A 83 -15.39 4.15 22.75
C ILE A 83 -16.04 4.17 21.36
N PRO A 84 -17.23 3.57 21.19
CA PRO A 84 -18.01 3.69 19.96
C PRO A 84 -18.32 5.15 19.61
N TYR A 85 -18.12 5.50 18.33
CA TYR A 85 -18.66 6.75 17.83
C TYR A 85 -20.19 6.71 17.88
N GLY A 86 -20.81 7.82 18.29
CA GLY A 86 -22.26 7.99 18.32
C GLY A 86 -22.87 8.49 17.01
N ASP A 87 -22.04 8.89 16.05
CA ASP A 87 -22.45 9.40 14.75
C ASP A 87 -22.70 8.27 13.73
N PRO A 88 -23.47 8.50 12.66
CA PRO A 88 -23.59 7.57 11.55
C PRO A 88 -22.22 7.29 10.88
N PRO A 89 -21.97 6.07 10.36
CA PRO A 89 -20.71 5.70 9.70
C PRO A 89 -20.25 6.67 8.60
N LYS A 90 -21.19 7.19 7.81
CA LYS A 90 -20.90 8.15 6.72
C LYS A 90 -20.23 9.43 7.23
N ASP A 91 -20.72 9.98 8.33
CA ASP A 91 -20.20 11.23 8.88
C ASP A 91 -18.80 11.02 9.48
N ILE A 92 -18.58 9.86 10.11
CA ILE A 92 -17.28 9.47 10.64
C ILE A 92 -16.27 9.26 9.51
N ILE A 93 -16.63 8.53 8.45
CA ILE A 93 -15.80 8.34 7.25
C ILE A 93 -15.35 9.69 6.69
N ASN A 94 -16.28 10.63 6.53
CA ASN A 94 -15.98 11.95 5.97
C ASN A 94 -15.11 12.80 6.91
N ARG A 95 -15.39 12.76 8.22
CA ARG A 95 -14.63 13.51 9.25
C ARG A 95 -13.20 13.02 9.35
N GLU A 96 -13.02 11.70 9.45
CA GLU A 96 -11.72 11.04 9.59
C GLU A 96 -11.00 10.87 8.24
N ARG A 97 -11.65 11.28 7.14
CA ARG A 97 -11.12 11.26 5.77
C ARG A 97 -10.61 9.89 5.35
N LEU A 98 -11.36 8.84 5.71
CA LEU A 98 -11.06 7.50 5.21
C LEU A 98 -11.17 7.53 3.68
N PRO A 99 -10.15 7.09 2.93
CA PRO A 99 -10.14 7.21 1.48
C PRO A 99 -11.12 6.23 0.82
N THR A 100 -11.47 6.51 -0.43
CA THR A 100 -12.13 5.54 -1.30
C THR A 100 -11.19 4.39 -1.68
N VAL A 101 -11.75 3.26 -2.11
CA VAL A 101 -10.95 2.11 -2.60
C VAL A 101 -10.06 2.51 -3.78
N GLU A 102 -10.55 3.35 -4.67
CA GLU A 102 -9.83 3.84 -5.85
C GLU A 102 -8.61 4.68 -5.43
N GLU A 103 -8.79 5.64 -4.53
CA GLU A 103 -7.72 6.48 -4.00
C GLU A 103 -6.66 5.65 -3.26
N TRP A 104 -7.11 4.71 -2.43
CA TRP A 104 -6.23 3.80 -1.69
C TRP A 104 -5.39 2.93 -2.64
N LYS A 105 -6.02 2.34 -3.68
CA LYS A 105 -5.31 1.56 -4.70
C LYS A 105 -4.29 2.40 -5.46
N HIS A 106 -4.65 3.62 -5.85
CA HIS A 106 -3.75 4.53 -6.55
C HIS A 106 -2.52 4.91 -5.70
N SER A 107 -2.74 5.24 -4.43
CA SER A 107 -1.62 5.51 -3.50
C SER A 107 -0.72 4.29 -3.31
N ARG A 108 -1.28 3.09 -3.11
CA ARG A 108 -0.46 1.86 -2.99
C ARG A 108 0.35 1.57 -4.26
N ALA A 109 -0.22 1.83 -5.45
CA ALA A 109 0.49 1.69 -6.71
C ALA A 109 1.66 2.68 -6.81
N LEU A 110 1.45 3.95 -6.44
CA LEU A 110 2.50 4.97 -6.42
C LEU A 110 3.62 4.62 -5.43
N LEU A 111 3.27 4.13 -4.25
CA LEU A 111 4.25 3.68 -3.25
C LEU A 111 5.06 2.49 -3.74
N LYS A 112 4.40 1.53 -4.39
CA LYS A 112 5.08 0.38 -4.99
C LYS A 112 6.05 0.80 -6.10
N ALA A 113 5.59 1.60 -7.05
CA ALA A 113 6.44 2.13 -8.13
C ALA A 113 7.63 2.93 -7.59
N SER A 114 7.39 3.74 -6.55
CA SER A 114 8.46 4.49 -5.88
C SER A 114 9.45 3.61 -5.11
N ALA A 115 9.03 2.46 -4.59
CA ALA A 115 9.91 1.52 -3.90
C ALA A 115 10.78 0.74 -4.90
N GLU A 116 10.23 0.39 -6.06
CA GLU A 116 10.96 -0.27 -7.15
C GLU A 116 12.05 0.65 -7.76
N ASP A 117 11.72 1.93 -7.96
CA ASP A 117 12.66 2.98 -8.41
C ASP A 117 13.88 3.14 -7.48
N LEU A 118 13.66 3.07 -6.16
CA LEU A 118 14.74 3.13 -5.17
C LEU A 118 15.68 1.90 -5.24
N ASN A 119 15.13 0.71 -5.46
CA ASN A 119 15.93 -0.51 -5.61
C ASN A 119 16.76 -0.49 -6.90
N GLN A 120 16.24 0.09 -7.98
CA GLN A 120 16.97 0.21 -9.25
C GLN A 120 18.11 1.24 -9.17
N THR A 121 17.89 2.34 -8.45
CA THR A 121 18.93 3.35 -8.20
C THR A 121 20.08 2.80 -7.34
N HIS A 122 19.78 1.96 -6.35
CA HIS A 122 20.81 1.30 -5.53
C HIS A 122 21.70 0.37 -6.37
N ASN A 123 21.12 -0.41 -7.30
CA ASN A 123 21.87 -1.31 -8.16
C ASN A 123 22.71 -0.57 -9.22
N ASN A 124 22.21 0.54 -9.75
CA ASN A 124 22.94 1.33 -10.75
C ASN A 124 24.17 2.05 -10.17
N ASN A 125 24.12 2.45 -8.89
CA ASN A 125 25.28 3.05 -8.23
C ASN A 125 26.41 2.05 -7.91
N ILE A 126 26.11 0.76 -7.72
CA ILE A 126 27.13 -0.27 -7.47
C ILE A 126 27.90 -0.60 -8.76
N ASN A 127 27.22 -0.57 -9.92
CA ASN A 127 27.82 -0.85 -11.22
C ASN A 127 28.68 0.31 -11.77
N ILE A 128 28.41 1.56 -11.39
CA ILE A 128 29.23 2.71 -11.79
C ILE A 128 30.60 2.71 -11.09
N VAL A 129 30.68 2.22 -9.84
CA VAL A 129 31.95 2.20 -9.07
C VAL A 129 32.90 1.10 -9.56
N HIS A 130 32.39 -0.02 -10.09
CA HIS A 130 33.25 -1.13 -10.55
C HIS A 130 33.80 -0.97 -11.98
N ASN A 131 33.32 -0.01 -12.78
CA ASN A 131 33.69 0.08 -14.19
C ASN A 131 34.73 1.17 -14.54
N ASN A 132 35.32 1.83 -13.54
CA ASN A 132 36.27 2.94 -13.78
C ASN A 132 37.76 2.53 -13.83
N ASN A 133 38.07 1.23 -13.84
CA ASN A 133 39.44 0.75 -14.02
C ASN A 133 39.50 -0.24 -15.20
N ASN A 134 39.56 0.26 -16.44
CA ASN A 134 40.45 -0.28 -17.46
C ASN A 134 40.51 0.58 -18.72
N SER A 135 41.74 0.76 -19.18
CA SER A 135 42.22 1.72 -20.15
C SER A 135 41.84 1.44 -21.61
N THR A 136 41.70 2.54 -22.37
CA THR A 136 42.21 2.77 -23.73
C THR A 136 41.89 1.79 -24.89
N ASN A 137 41.29 2.39 -25.92
CA ASN A 137 41.67 2.35 -27.35
C ASN A 137 40.91 1.43 -28.35
N ILE A 138 40.59 2.05 -29.50
CA ILE A 138 40.47 1.52 -30.88
C ILE A 138 39.07 1.19 -31.47
N LYS A 139 38.65 2.11 -32.35
CA LYS A 139 38.05 1.99 -33.71
C LYS A 139 37.01 0.89 -34.05
N ASN A 140 35.85 1.41 -34.45
CA ASN A 140 35.13 1.26 -35.74
C ASN A 140 34.65 -0.11 -36.27
N SER A 141 33.37 -0.09 -36.66
CA SER A 141 32.68 -0.78 -37.77
C SER A 141 32.49 -2.31 -37.75
N GLY A 142 31.20 -2.71 -37.77
CA GLY A 142 30.67 -3.69 -38.74
C GLY A 142 30.29 -5.07 -38.22
N GLY A 143 29.07 -5.50 -38.55
CA GLY A 143 28.83 -6.88 -39.01
C GLY A 143 28.21 -7.89 -38.03
N LEU A 144 26.93 -8.18 -38.27
CA LEU A 144 26.25 -9.49 -38.35
C LEU A 144 26.71 -10.71 -37.51
N SER A 145 25.68 -11.42 -37.03
CA SER A 145 25.49 -12.89 -37.06
C SER A 145 25.63 -13.68 -35.75
N ASN A 146 24.46 -14.17 -35.30
CA ASN A 146 24.12 -15.57 -35.05
C ASN A 146 24.73 -16.41 -33.90
N ASN A 147 23.77 -16.96 -33.13
CA ASN A 147 23.50 -18.40 -32.93
C ASN A 147 23.83 -19.08 -31.58
N ASN A 148 22.76 -19.75 -31.09
CA ASN A 148 22.69 -21.04 -30.37
C ASN A 148 23.15 -21.04 -28.91
N SER A 149 22.71 -21.90 -27.98
CA SER A 149 21.60 -22.84 -27.75
C SER A 149 21.96 -23.55 -26.43
N THR A 150 20.96 -24.15 -25.78
CA THR A 150 21.01 -25.38 -24.94
C THR A 150 21.26 -25.30 -23.42
N ALA A 151 20.46 -26.14 -22.72
CA ALA A 151 20.68 -26.83 -21.44
C ALA A 151 20.52 -25.99 -20.15
N LEU A 152 19.67 -26.33 -19.17
CA LEU A 152 18.84 -27.50 -18.82
C LEU A 152 17.58 -27.02 -18.09
#